data_AF-A0A7Y0HC04-F1
#
_entry.id   AF-A0A7Y0HC04-F1
#
_cell.length_a   1.000
_cell.length_b   1.000
_cell.length_c   1.000
_cell.angle_alpha   90.00
_cell.angle_beta   90.00
_cell.angle_gamma   90.00
#
_symmetry.space_group_name_H-M   'P 1'
#
loop_
_entity.id
_entity.type
_entity.pdbx_description
1 polymer ?
#
loop_
_entity_poly.entity_id
_entity_poly.type
_entity_poly.pdbx_seq_one_letter_code
_entity_poly.pdbx_strand_id
1 'polypeptide(L)'
;MSIKFKCDHVNQEFTGSVKVNAKEKEEFIVQYRSAMVETKGVAGIVYILKTELPIPRLKGVSDILYIGETKHDVWSRYYAEQDANKFWSVYSHALDSYGAICIKVYQTSNNKITEKVFLQQYY
;
A
#
# COMPACT_ATOMS: atom_id res chain seq x y z
N MET A 1 5.13 -8.56 13.75
CA MET A 1 6.52 -8.73 13.29
C MET A 1 6.61 -8.02 11.95
N SER A 2 7.42 -6.98 11.80
CA SER A 2 7.46 -6.22 10.54
C SER A 2 8.30 -7.00 9.51
N ILE A 3 7.67 -7.50 8.45
CA ILE A 3 8.35 -8.23 7.37
C ILE A 3 9.21 -7.23 6.58
N LYS A 4 10.49 -7.55 6.40
CA LYS A 4 11.38 -6.81 5.51
C LYS A 4 11.39 -7.48 4.14
N PHE A 5 10.66 -6.91 3.20
CA PHE A 5 10.58 -7.40 1.83
C PHE A 5 11.91 -7.21 1.08
N LYS A 6 12.32 -8.24 0.34
CA LYS A 6 13.55 -8.22 -0.48
C LYS A 6 13.30 -8.87 -1.83
N CYS A 7 13.81 -8.28 -2.89
CA CYS A 7 13.78 -8.87 -4.24
C CYS A 7 14.89 -8.21 -5.07
N ASP A 8 15.62 -9.00 -5.85
CA ASP A 8 16.76 -8.50 -6.64
C ASP A 8 16.34 -7.52 -7.74
N HIS A 9 15.05 -7.49 -8.08
CA HIS A 9 14.50 -6.54 -9.03
C HIS A 9 14.17 -5.17 -8.43
N VAL A 10 14.24 -5.00 -7.10
CA VAL A 10 13.95 -3.72 -6.43
C VAL A 10 15.13 -2.78 -6.61
N ASN A 11 14.86 -1.62 -7.22
CA ASN A 11 15.85 -0.58 -7.48
C ASN A 11 15.83 0.50 -6.38
N GLN A 12 14.65 0.86 -5.89
CA GLN A 12 14.45 1.94 -4.94
C GLN A 12 13.23 1.69 -4.05
N GLU A 13 13.29 2.10 -2.78
CA GLU A 13 12.18 2.11 -1.84
C GLU A 13 11.77 3.56 -1.53
N PHE A 14 10.47 3.80 -1.52
CA PHE A 14 9.82 5.03 -1.09
C PHE A 14 8.89 4.69 0.08
N THR A 15 8.95 5.49 1.13
CA THR A 15 7.99 5.39 2.24
C THR A 15 7.12 6.63 2.19
N GLY A 16 5.80 6.45 2.11
CA GLY A 16 4.87 7.56 2.12
C GLY A 16 5.09 8.41 3.37
N SER A 17 5.34 9.71 3.17
CA SER A 17 5.58 10.67 4.24
C SER A 17 4.31 10.98 5.05
N VAL A 18 3.14 10.66 4.50
CA VAL A 18 1.83 10.87 5.11
C VAL A 18 1.22 9.54 5.56
N LYS A 19 0.86 9.46 6.84
CA LYS A 19 0.01 8.41 7.37
C LYS A 19 -1.45 8.74 7.08
N VAL A 20 -2.21 7.78 6.56
CA VAL A 20 -3.64 7.93 6.32
C VAL A 20 -4.40 7.55 7.59
N ASN A 21 -5.01 8.52 8.27
CA ASN A 21 -5.78 8.36 9.51
C ASN A 21 -7.21 8.93 9.40
N ALA A 22 -7.69 9.05 8.16
CA ALA A 22 -8.96 9.68 7.82
C ALA A 22 -10.16 9.02 8.51
N LYS A 23 -11.12 9.83 8.97
CA LYS A 23 -12.40 9.34 9.50
C LYS A 23 -13.49 9.31 8.45
N GLU A 24 -13.37 10.18 7.46
CA GLU A 24 -14.33 10.33 6.36
C GLU A 24 -13.67 10.01 5.02
N LYS A 25 -14.49 9.60 4.05
CA LYS A 25 -14.02 9.14 2.74
C LYS A 25 -13.29 10.24 1.97
N GLU A 26 -13.77 11.47 2.05
CA GLU A 26 -13.22 12.63 1.35
C GLU A 26 -11.81 12.95 1.89
N GLU A 27 -11.65 12.87 3.22
CA GLU A 27 -10.35 13.02 3.87
C GLU A 27 -9.39 11.90 3.45
N PHE A 28 -9.88 10.66 3.37
CA PHE A 28 -9.08 9.53 2.91
C PHE A 28 -8.53 9.76 1.50
N ILE A 29 -9.36 10.22 0.57
CA ILE A 29 -8.94 10.49 -0.82
C ILE A 29 -7.79 11.50 -0.84
N VAL A 30 -7.88 12.55 -0.03
CA VAL A 30 -6.84 13.59 0.06
C VAL A 30 -5.56 13.03 0.68
N GLN A 31 -5.65 12.37 1.83
CA GLN A 31 -4.48 11.83 2.52
C GLN A 31 -3.79 10.73 1.72
N TYR A 32 -4.56 9.83 1.09
CA TYR A 32 -4.04 8.77 0.23
C TYR A 32 -3.27 9.35 -0.97
N ARG A 33 -3.80 10.40 -1.62
CA ARG A 33 -3.08 11.11 -2.68
C ARG A 33 -1.78 11.74 -2.17
N SER A 34 -1.84 12.44 -1.05
CA SER A 34 -0.66 13.08 -0.45
C SER A 34 0.43 12.06 -0.11
N ALA A 35 0.06 10.89 0.42
CA ALA A 35 1.00 9.82 0.75
C ALA A 35 1.76 9.25 -0.46
N MET A 36 1.25 9.44 -1.68
CA MET A 36 1.84 8.92 -2.91
C MET A 36 2.48 10.00 -3.79
N VAL A 37 2.44 11.28 -3.39
CA VAL A 37 2.87 12.40 -4.23
C VAL A 37 4.34 12.27 -4.67
N GLU A 38 5.20 11.75 -3.79
CA GLU A 38 6.63 11.54 -4.05
C GLU A 38 6.91 10.43 -5.07
N THR A 39 5.91 9.59 -5.36
CA THR A 39 6.03 8.47 -6.31
C THR A 39 5.53 8.81 -7.71
N LYS A 40 5.11 10.06 -7.92
CA LYS A 40 4.56 10.51 -9.20
C LYS A 40 5.60 10.38 -10.32
N GLY A 41 5.23 9.70 -11.40
CA GLY A 41 6.12 9.43 -12.54
C GLY A 41 7.09 8.26 -12.34
N VAL A 42 7.08 7.60 -11.18
CA VAL A 42 7.90 6.40 -10.92
C VAL A 42 7.15 5.17 -11.43
N ALA A 43 7.50 4.71 -12.63
CA ALA A 43 6.88 3.54 -13.25
C ALA A 43 7.51 2.21 -12.78
N GLY A 44 6.78 1.10 -13.01
CA GLY A 44 7.21 -0.26 -12.65
C GLY A 44 7.34 -0.41 -11.14
N ILE A 45 6.22 -0.41 -10.42
CA ILE A 45 6.21 -0.36 -8.97
C ILE A 45 5.41 -1.50 -8.34
N VAL A 46 5.78 -1.84 -7.11
CA VAL A 46 5.01 -2.67 -6.18
C VAL A 46 4.77 -1.84 -4.92
N TYR A 47 3.53 -1.80 -4.43
CA TYR A 47 3.17 -1.04 -3.24
C TYR A 47 2.54 -1.95 -2.19
N ILE A 48 2.71 -1.54 -0.93
CA ILE A 48 2.22 -2.25 0.24
C ILE A 48 1.48 -1.26 1.11
N LEU A 49 0.21 -1.56 1.37
CA LEU A 49 -0.60 -0.86 2.38
C LEU A 49 -0.44 -1.60 3.70
N LYS A 50 -0.05 -0.87 4.75
CA LYS A 50 0.15 -1.40 6.10
C LYS A 50 -0.70 -0.65 7.11
N THR A 51 -1.24 -1.34 8.11
CA THR A 51 -1.91 -0.74 9.26
C THR A 51 -0.94 -0.59 10.43
N GLU A 52 -1.27 0.28 11.40
CA GLU A 52 -0.45 0.44 12.61
C GLU A 52 -0.53 -0.77 13.54
N LEU A 53 -1.71 -1.37 13.65
CA LEU A 53 -1.94 -2.57 14.43
C LEU A 53 -2.05 -3.80 13.52
N PRO A 54 -1.61 -4.99 13.98
CA PRO A 54 -1.77 -6.23 13.22
C PRO A 54 -3.24 -6.64 13.02
N ILE A 55 -3.56 -7.06 11.81
CA ILE A 55 -4.86 -7.61 11.39
C ILE A 55 -4.84 -9.14 11.59
N PRO A 56 -5.88 -9.73 12.21
CA PRO A 56 -6.06 -11.18 12.25
C PRO A 56 -6.17 -11.78 10.84
N ARG A 57 -5.43 -12.87 10.58
CA ARG A 57 -5.44 -13.58 9.29
C ARG A 57 -5.85 -15.03 9.51
N LEU A 58 -6.11 -15.75 8.42
CA LEU A 58 -6.39 -17.20 8.47
C LEU A 58 -5.27 -17.97 9.19
N LYS A 59 -4.02 -17.51 9.04
CA LYS A 59 -2.86 -17.98 9.78
C LYS A 59 -2.13 -16.80 10.41
N GLY A 60 -2.17 -16.70 11.74
CA GLY A 60 -1.45 -15.67 12.50
C GLY A 60 -2.04 -14.26 12.37
N VAL A 61 -1.16 -13.26 12.45
CA VAL A 61 -1.50 -11.83 12.38
C VAL A 61 -0.53 -11.11 11.45
N SER A 62 -0.98 -10.06 10.77
CA SER A 62 -0.16 -9.26 9.86
C SER A 62 -0.56 -7.80 9.87
N ASP A 63 0.43 -6.90 9.86
CA ASP A 63 0.22 -5.46 9.69
C ASP A 63 0.07 -5.06 8.21
N ILE A 64 0.08 -6.01 7.28
CA ILE A 64 -0.09 -5.77 5.84
C ILE A 64 -1.57 -5.89 5.51
N LEU A 65 -2.16 -4.81 4.99
CA LEU A 65 -3.52 -4.78 4.47
C LEU A 65 -3.57 -5.34 3.04
N TYR A 66 -2.63 -4.91 2.19
CA TYR A 66 -2.63 -5.22 0.77
C TYR A 66 -1.23 -5.09 0.15
N ILE A 67 -0.94 -5.93 -0.84
CA ILE A 67 0.24 -5.85 -1.72
C ILE A 67 -0.29 -5.81 -3.14
N GLY A 68 0.17 -4.86 -3.95
CA GLY A 68 -0.23 -4.76 -5.35
C GLY A 68 0.87 -4.21 -6.25
N GLU A 69 0.68 -4.36 -7.56
CA GLU A 69 1.61 -3.92 -8.59
C GLU A 69 0.99 -2.99 -9.62
N THR A 70 1.84 -2.21 -10.29
CA THR A 70 1.50 -1.59 -11.58
C THR A 70 2.74 -1.36 -12.44
N LYS A 71 2.57 -1.46 -13.76
CA LYS A 71 3.60 -1.05 -14.74
C LYS A 71 3.77 0.47 -14.81
N HIS A 72 2.73 1.22 -14.46
CA HIS A 72 2.75 2.68 -14.40
C HIS A 72 3.09 3.14 -12.97
N ASP A 73 3.08 4.45 -12.72
CA ASP A 73 3.23 4.96 -11.36
C ASP A 73 1.96 4.74 -10.51
N VAL A 74 2.12 4.71 -9.18
CA VAL A 74 0.99 4.48 -8.24
C VAL A 74 -0.09 5.54 -8.42
N TRP A 75 0.33 6.79 -8.63
CA TRP A 75 -0.54 7.95 -8.77
C TRP A 75 -1.50 7.81 -9.97
N SER A 76 -1.01 7.32 -11.10
CA SER A 76 -1.78 7.05 -12.31
C SER A 76 -2.65 5.80 -12.20
N ARG A 77 -2.20 4.80 -11.41
CA ARG A 77 -2.89 3.52 -11.24
C ARG A 77 -4.13 3.64 -10.36
N TYR A 78 -4.06 4.49 -9.35
CA TYR A 78 -5.14 4.77 -8.41
C TYR A 78 -5.83 6.08 -8.78
N TYR A 79 -7.02 5.95 -9.34
CA TYR A 79 -8.03 6.97 -9.11
C TYR A 79 -8.49 6.83 -7.66
N ALA A 80 -7.78 7.49 -6.74
CA ALA A 80 -8.05 7.42 -5.29
C ALA A 80 -9.55 7.56 -4.96
N GLU A 81 -10.26 8.39 -5.73
CA GLU A 81 -11.71 8.55 -5.65
C GLU A 81 -12.51 7.30 -6.08
N GLN A 82 -12.16 6.64 -7.17
CA GLN A 82 -12.82 5.40 -7.60
C GLN A 82 -12.56 4.27 -6.60
N ASP A 83 -11.32 4.16 -6.13
CA ASP A 83 -10.93 3.14 -5.16
C ASP A 83 -11.60 3.38 -3.80
N ALA A 84 -11.61 4.62 -3.33
CA ALA A 84 -12.36 5.00 -2.14
C ALA A 84 -13.86 4.70 -2.32
N ASN A 85 -14.49 5.11 -3.42
CA ASN A 85 -15.91 4.83 -3.65
C ASN A 85 -16.24 3.33 -3.68
N LYS A 86 -15.35 2.49 -4.18
CA LYS A 86 -15.57 1.04 -4.29
C LYS A 86 -15.25 0.30 -2.99
N PHE A 87 -14.22 0.71 -2.26
CA PHE A 87 -13.66 -0.05 -1.15
C PHE A 87 -13.66 0.73 0.17
N TRP A 88 -14.40 1.82 0.28
CA TRP A 88 -14.43 2.65 1.49
C TRP A 88 -14.71 1.84 2.75
N SER A 89 -15.68 0.92 2.72
CA SER A 89 -16.02 0.09 3.88
C SER A 89 -14.85 -0.75 4.39
N VAL A 90 -13.93 -1.17 3.51
CA VAL A 90 -12.73 -1.91 3.88
C VAL A 90 -11.70 -0.98 4.50
N TYR A 91 -11.48 0.19 3.89
CA TYR A 91 -10.53 1.17 4.40
C TYR A 91 -11.00 1.75 5.75
N SER A 92 -12.27 2.11 5.88
CA SER A 92 -12.84 2.63 7.12
C SER A 92 -12.74 1.61 8.24
N HIS A 93 -13.12 0.35 7.99
CA HIS A 93 -12.96 -0.72 8.97
C HIS A 93 -11.50 -0.89 9.39
N ALA A 94 -10.56 -0.82 8.42
CA ALA A 94 -9.16 -0.96 8.70
C ALA A 94 -8.62 0.20 9.57
N LEU A 95 -9.02 1.43 9.26
CA LEU A 95 -8.64 2.63 10.01
C LEU A 95 -9.20 2.60 11.43
N ASP A 96 -10.47 2.25 11.59
CA ASP A 96 -11.15 2.20 12.89
C ASP A 96 -10.60 1.09 13.79
N SER A 97 -10.30 -0.08 13.21
CA SER A 97 -9.94 -1.28 13.98
C SER A 97 -8.44 -1.44 14.17
N TYR A 98 -7.63 -0.96 13.21
CA TYR A 98 -6.20 -1.24 13.15
C TYR A 98 -5.32 0.01 13.00
N GLY A 99 -5.91 1.22 13.07
CA GLY A 99 -5.18 2.47 13.05
C GLY A 99 -4.71 2.90 11.66
N ALA A 100 -3.79 3.86 11.62
CA ALA A 100 -3.45 4.55 10.38
C ALA A 100 -2.88 3.61 9.31
N ILE A 101 -3.20 3.89 8.04
CA ILE A 101 -2.64 3.18 6.89
C ILE A 101 -1.38 3.91 6.42
N CYS A 102 -0.28 3.18 6.33
CA CYS A 102 0.99 3.62 5.75
C CYS A 102 1.19 2.95 4.39
N ILE A 103 1.74 3.69 3.42
CA ILE A 103 2.01 3.19 2.08
C ILE A 103 3.52 3.07 1.90
N LYS A 104 3.98 1.89 1.50
CA LYS A 104 5.34 1.67 1.01
C LYS A 104 5.30 1.40 -0.47
N VAL A 105 6.24 1.96 -1.22
CA VAL A 105 6.32 1.80 -2.68
C VAL A 105 7.74 1.39 -3.04
N TYR A 106 7.85 0.40 -3.91
CA TYR A 106 9.10 -0.19 -4.36
C TYR A 106 9.15 -0.03 -5.88
N GLN A 107 10.11 0.73 -6.38
CA GLN A 107 10.42 0.75 -7.80
C GLN A 107 11.22 -0.49 -8.18
N THR A 108 10.86 -1.11 -9.29
CA THR A 108 11.40 -2.39 -9.70
C THR A 108 11.57 -2.48 -11.21
N SER A 109 12.58 -3.23 -11.63
CA SER A 109 12.79 -3.61 -13.03
C SER A 109 11.76 -4.63 -13.53
N ASN A 110 11.10 -5.36 -12.63
CA ASN A 110 10.08 -6.36 -12.96
C ASN A 110 9.02 -6.46 -11.85
N ASN A 111 8.01 -5.59 -11.93
CA ASN A 111 6.90 -5.49 -11.00
C ASN A 111 6.16 -6.82 -10.75
N LYS A 112 5.94 -7.63 -11.79
CA LYS A 112 5.26 -8.93 -11.64
C LYS A 112 6.06 -9.95 -10.85
N ILE A 113 7.37 -10.05 -11.11
CA ILE A 113 8.23 -10.94 -10.34
C ILE A 113 8.35 -10.43 -8.90
N THR A 114 8.52 -9.12 -8.71
CA THR A 114 8.62 -8.52 -7.38
C THR A 114 7.37 -8.75 -6.53
N GLU A 115 6.17 -8.53 -7.08
CA GLU A 115 4.91 -8.78 -6.37
C GLU A 115 4.79 -10.25 -5.97
N LYS A 116 5.07 -11.18 -6.89
CA LYS A 116 5.05 -12.62 -6.61
C LYS A 116 5.99 -12.99 -5.47
N VAL A 117 7.22 -12.46 -5.47
CA VAL A 117 8.22 -12.68 -4.42
C VAL A 117 7.74 -12.09 -3.08
N PHE A 118 7.13 -10.90 -3.10
CA PHE A 118 6.59 -10.30 -1.88
C PHE A 118 5.43 -11.10 -1.31
N LEU A 119 4.52 -11.57 -2.15
CA LEU A 119 3.44 -12.47 -1.72
C LEU A 119 3.98 -13.78 -1.13
N GLN A 120 5.04 -14.35 -1.70
CA GLN A 120 5.71 -15.54 -1.14
C GLN A 120 6.41 -15.28 0.20
N GLN A 121 6.93 -14.08 0.43
CA GLN A 121 7.51 -13.69 1.72
C GLN A 121 6.45 -13.36 2.77
N TYR A 122 5.25 -13.03 2.32
CA TYR A 122 4.12 -12.72 3.18
C TYR A 122 3.43 -13.99 3.74
N TYR A 123 3.29 -15.04 2.93
CA TYR A 123 2.65 -16.31 3.29
C TYR A 123 3.63 -17.34 3.88
#